data_AF-A0A969PWT8-F1
#
_entry.id   AF-A0A969PWT8-F1
#
_cell.length_a   1.000
_cell.length_b   1.000
_cell.length_c   1.000
_cell.angle_alpha   90.00
_cell.angle_beta   90.00
_cell.angle_gamma   90.00
#
_symmetry.space_group_name_H-M   'P 1'
#
loop_
_entity.id
_entity.type
_entity.pdbx_description
1 polymer ?
#
loop_
_entity_poly.entity_id
_entity_poly.type
_entity_poly.pdbx_seq_one_letter_code
_entity_poly.pdbx_strand_id
1 'polypeptide(L)' 'MASRIFEPFFTTKRAGEGSGLGLDIVKKIVNKHKGKIEVESVPGKTSFIVYLPIPS' A
#
# COMPACT_ATOMS: atom_id res chain seq x y z
N MET A 1 -4.76 -9.04 -8.59
CA MET A 1 -3.57 -8.26 -9.01
C MET A 1 -3.13 -7.21 -7.98
N ALA A 2 -4.03 -6.54 -7.25
CA ALA A 2 -3.67 -5.54 -6.23
C ALA A 2 -2.87 -6.06 -5.02
N SER A 3 -2.65 -7.38 -4.87
CA SER A 3 -1.87 -7.93 -3.75
C SER A 3 -0.37 -7.71 -3.90
N ARG A 4 0.17 -7.77 -5.12
CA ARG A 4 1.63 -7.76 -5.37
C ARG A 4 2.29 -6.43 -5.04
N ILE A 5 1.56 -5.31 -5.19
CA ILE A 5 2.11 -3.97 -4.90
C ILE A 5 2.42 -3.75 -3.42
N PHE A 6 1.89 -4.61 -2.55
CA PHE A 6 2.16 -4.59 -1.10
C PHE A 6 3.19 -5.63 -0.68
N GLU A 7 3.77 -6.39 -1.61
CA GLU A 7 4.88 -7.30 -1.30
C GLU A 7 6.15 -6.48 -1.03
N PRO A 8 6.96 -6.85 -0.03
CA PRO A 8 8.21 -6.16 0.23
C PRO A 8 9.13 -6.24 -0.99
N PHE A 9 9.82 -5.14 -1.26
CA PHE A 9 10.74 -4.97 -2.40
C PHE A 9 10.08 -4.95 -3.79
N PHE A 10 8.76 -5.05 -3.89
CA PHE A 10 8.09 -4.89 -5.17
C PHE A 10 8.16 -3.43 -5.65
N THR A 11 8.67 -3.22 -6.86
CA THR A 11 8.71 -1.91 -7.51
C THR A 11 8.77 -2.06 -9.02
N THR A 12 8.19 -1.11 -9.74
CA THR A 12 8.35 -0.96 -11.21
C THR A 12 9.38 0.10 -11.58
N LYS A 13 9.94 0.82 -10.59
CA LYS A 13 11.03 1.78 -10.80
C LYS A 13 12.33 1.05 -11.14
N ARG A 14 13.27 1.76 -11.78
CA ARG A 14 14.57 1.18 -12.12
C ARG A 14 15.38 0.90 -10.85
N ALA A 15 16.37 0.01 -10.98
CA ALA A 15 17.28 -0.29 -9.88
C ALA A 15 17.96 0.99 -9.36
N GLY A 16 17.95 1.17 -8.04
CA GLY A 16 18.51 2.36 -7.39
C GLY A 16 17.54 3.54 -7.20
N GLU A 17 16.37 3.56 -7.86
CA GLU A 17 15.40 4.67 -7.76
C GLU A 17 14.32 4.49 -6.68
N GLY A 18 14.37 3.37 -5.94
CA GLY A 18 13.47 3.09 -4.84
C GLY A 18 13.60 1.65 -4.33
N SER A 19 13.40 1.47 -3.03
CA SER A 19 13.54 0.17 -2.37
C SER A 19 12.33 -0.76 -2.52
N GLY A 20 11.18 -0.25 -2.97
CA GLY A 20 9.93 -1.04 -3.04
C GLY A 20 9.34 -1.40 -1.66
N LEU A 21 9.75 -0.72 -0.58
CA LEU A 21 9.31 -1.06 0.78
C LEU A 21 8.10 -0.25 1.28
N GLY A 22 7.79 0.89 0.65
CA GLY A 22 6.82 1.85 1.20
C GLY A 22 5.42 1.25 1.41
N LEU A 23 4.87 0.57 0.42
CA LEU A 23 3.51 0.01 0.48
C LEU A 23 3.41 -1.19 1.44
N ASP A 24 4.44 -2.03 1.52
CA ASP A 24 4.53 -3.09 2.54
C ASP A 24 4.49 -2.50 3.96
N ILE A 25 5.26 -1.45 4.22
CA ILE A 25 5.27 -0.75 5.50
C ILE A 25 3.90 -0.15 5.82
N VAL A 26 3.27 0.53 4.86
CA VAL A 26 1.91 1.09 5.04
C VAL A 26 0.92 -0.01 5.40
N LYS A 27 0.91 -1.13 4.68
CA LYS A 27 0.02 -2.27 4.97
C LYS A 27 0.24 -2.82 6.38
N LYS A 28 1.49 -2.97 6.81
CA LYS A 28 1.83 -3.39 8.18
C LYS A 28 1.31 -2.40 9.24
N ILE A 29 1.48 -1.09 9.02
CA ILE A 29 1.00 -0.04 9.92
C ILE A 29 -0.53 -0.07 10.02
N VAL A 30 -1.22 -0.10 8.89
CA VAL A 30 -2.70 -0.14 8.86
C VAL A 30 -3.22 -1.39 9.58
N ASN A 31 -2.64 -2.55 9.30
CA ASN A 31 -3.00 -3.81 9.98
C ASN A 31 -2.74 -3.74 11.50
N LYS A 32 -1.64 -3.12 11.94
CA LYS A 32 -1.34 -2.92 13.37
C LYS A 32 -2.41 -2.11 14.08
N HIS A 33 -3.04 -1.18 13.37
CA HIS A 33 -4.16 -0.37 13.88
C HIS A 33 -5.53 -1.02 13.63
N LYS A 34 -5.57 -2.31 13.26
CA LYS A 34 -6.80 -3.05 12.90
C LYS A 34 -7.60 -2.37 11.78
N GLY A 35 -6.91 -1.61 10.94
CA GLY A 35 -7.49 -0.92 9.79
C GLY A 35 -7.50 -1.78 8.53
N LYS A 36 -7.98 -1.17 7.45
CA LYS A 36 -8.00 -1.73 6.10
C LYS A 36 -7.43 -0.72 5.11
N ILE A 37 -6.69 -1.20 4.11
CA ILE A 37 -6.24 -0.39 2.97
C ILE A 37 -6.79 -0.98 1.68
N GLU A 38 -7.31 -0.11 0.82
CA GLU A 38 -7.81 -0.42 -0.53
C GLU A 38 -7.09 0.45 -1.56
N VAL A 39 -7.09 -0.02 -2.81
CA VAL A 39 -6.53 0.71 -3.95
C VAL A 39 -7.52 0.70 -5.10
N GLU A 40 -7.78 1.87 -5.63
CA GLU A 40 -8.54 2.08 -6.85
C GLU A 40 -7.60 2.73 -7.87
N SER A 41 -7.46 2.13 -9.05
CA SER A 41 -6.53 2.62 -10.05
C SER A 41 -7.06 2.43 -11.46
N VAL A 42 -6.97 3.52 -12.22
CA VAL A 42 -7.10 3.57 -13.68
C VAL A 42 -5.90 4.33 -14.24
N PRO A 43 -5.52 4.18 -15.52
CA PRO A 43 -4.42 4.94 -16.10
C PRO A 43 -4.58 6.44 -15.86
N GLY A 44 -3.54 7.08 -15.31
CA GLY A 44 -3.53 8.51 -14.98
C GLY A 44 -4.21 8.89 -13.66
N LYS A 45 -4.88 7.95 -12.96
CA LYS A 45 -5.52 8.22 -11.66
C LYS A 45 -5.44 7.01 -10.74
N THR A 46 -4.75 7.19 -9.61
CA THR A 46 -4.62 6.16 -8.58
C THR A 46 -4.95 6.75 -7.21
N SER A 47 -5.76 6.03 -6.44
CA SER A 47 -6.17 6.42 -5.09
C SER A 47 -5.96 5.26 -4.12
N PHE A 48 -5.36 5.56 -2.97
CA PHE A 48 -5.23 4.63 -1.85
C PHE A 48 -6.17 5.10 -0.75
N ILE A 49 -6.99 4.19 -0.24
CA ILE A 49 -8.04 4.49 0.74
C ILE A 49 -7.74 3.72 2.01
N VAL A 50 -7.65 4.42 3.15
CA VAL A 50 -7.34 3.83 4.45
C VAL A 50 -8.54 4.00 5.37
N TYR A 51 -9.00 2.88 5.94
CA TYR A 51 -10.06 2.83 6.92
C TYR A 51 -9.45 2.45 8.27
N LEU A 52 -9.78 3.20 9.31
CA LEU A 52 -9.38 2.91 10.69
C LEU A 52 -10.63 2.77 11.56
N PRO A 53 -10.67 1.79 12.48
CA PRO A 53 -11.79 1.66 13.41
C PRO A 53 -11.81 2.84 14.38
N ILE A 54 -13.01 3.35 14.69
CA ILE A 54 -13.19 4.31 15.77
C ILE A 54 -13.21 3.53 17.09
N PRO A 55 -12.40 3.92 18.10
CA PRO A 55 -12.47 3.32 19.42
C PRO A 55 -13.88 3.51 20.01
N SER A 56 -14.43 2.45 20.58
CA SER A 56 -15.68 2.48 21.37
C SER A 56 -15.51 3.27 22.65
#